data_AF-A0AAJ0FZC3-F1
#
_entry.id   AF-A0AAJ0FZC3-F1
#
_cell.length_a   1.000
_cell.length_b   1.000
_cell.length_c   1.000
_cell.angle_alpha   90.00
_cell.angle_beta   90.00
_cell.angle_gamma   90.00
#
_symmetry.space_group_name_H-M   'P 1'
#
loop_
_entity.id
_entity.type
_entity.pdbx_description
1 polymer ?
#
loop_
_entity_poly.entity_id
_entity_poly.type
_entity_poly.pdbx_seq_one_letter_code
_entity_poly.pdbx_strand_id
1 'polypeptide(L)'
;MHKKVVLTLTSLLCFQLAKAGVADNPIRSTNSWGLYNEQRGDAISHQFANAKVVTRRDTGDDQTKVQLDKIDSFTQWITRAPIRNDCFFVTCAVLLGTTPEDISQRTGLPIPPESRPGEGRGVSIDEMIQALTRLGIRFRTWSFRRGSNRGVSEALALPPRGLPRVVGVAYRRPDGTGHVVIARNPGTEHRRYIDYQASPSGRDVTEDVRMSRIFAYIHVDIDASSGEFFTTQRPMIERMEIDYGEQDLEPMEVDEGEPDRIFDDQLQQLRRGEFNRLPCAAFIAFWALSKNNHHKRLLPSQGLRPRAITDCDKARYLETQLSLEDKPPCSKIKDLEFGFKLSEDLTAGTYDRIGAILEGPAGKAEFTIADDPPRGFSTRIPVDLKSSFGSDAIAINGINAISLTAESWRSHLIPNDEWKVEGIKLHAKCVKPGFEISDNRLISLNAWFQHPDASWVPFTSSDKKIVRKLKIAPTDWDVSPLCVFIKNLKYSFKLGDDWFSGADGPLSFKIGESKQIIIGKDLPTESSRSAYIDLKKVFGKDIVDIRDIKSLELFDQARSKKAKRDEWLLQGIQFEAICADDDKGMALKKFGNKHQWFGKHPQANGAVFRGEIVPSDWKEMKLNPYHY
;
A
#
# COMPACT_ATOMS: atom_id res chain seq x y z
N MET A 1 36.36 31.97 60.51
CA MET A 1 35.44 32.59 61.48
C MET A 1 34.02 32.31 61.04
N HIS A 2 33.23 31.74 61.97
CA HIS A 2 31.76 31.61 62.05
C HIS A 2 30.93 31.13 60.84
N LYS A 3 29.93 30.25 60.96
CA LYS A 3 29.45 29.33 62.02
C LYS A 3 28.42 28.41 61.32
N LYS A 4 28.34 27.16 61.78
CA LYS A 4 27.32 26.15 61.44
C LYS A 4 25.88 26.63 61.71
N VAL A 5 24.91 26.11 60.96
CA VAL A 5 23.62 25.65 61.49
C VAL A 5 23.26 24.31 60.84
N VAL A 6 22.97 23.34 61.70
CA VAL A 6 22.37 22.00 61.50
C VAL A 6 21.06 22.00 62.29
N LEU A 7 20.02 21.34 61.79
CA LEU A 7 18.88 20.66 62.49
C LEU A 7 17.74 20.48 61.45
N THR A 8 16.82 19.49 61.43
CA THR A 8 16.73 18.04 61.72
C THR A 8 15.25 17.64 61.47
N LEU A 9 15.00 16.39 61.02
CA LEU A 9 13.81 15.50 61.23
C LEU A 9 12.40 16.07 60.85
N THR A 10 11.35 15.35 60.43
CA THR A 10 10.87 13.94 60.41
C THR A 10 9.59 13.96 59.53
N SER A 11 9.14 12.89 58.84
CA SER A 11 8.17 11.90 59.38
C SER A 11 7.79 10.84 58.32
N LEU A 12 7.61 9.60 58.81
CA LEU A 12 7.03 8.37 58.25
C LEU A 12 5.54 8.55 57.81
N LEU A 13 4.89 7.70 56.98
CA LEU A 13 4.56 6.29 57.24
C LEU A 13 4.08 5.52 55.98
N CYS A 14 4.39 4.22 55.96
CA CYS A 14 3.72 3.15 55.22
C CYS A 14 2.45 2.68 55.95
N PHE A 15 1.48 2.09 55.22
CA PHE A 15 0.65 0.98 55.71
C PHE A 15 0.17 0.09 54.55
N GLN A 16 0.34 -1.23 54.70
CA GLN A 16 -0.39 -2.28 53.97
C GLN A 16 -1.52 -2.81 54.86
N LEU A 17 -2.64 -3.28 54.29
CA LEU A 17 -3.06 -4.70 54.27
C LEU A 17 -4.54 -4.94 53.91
N ALA A 18 -4.72 -5.99 53.10
CA ALA A 18 -5.68 -7.10 53.19
C ALA A 18 -7.16 -7.02 52.72
N LYS A 19 -7.47 -8.11 52.00
CA LYS A 19 -8.74 -8.69 51.50
C LYS A 19 -9.89 -8.81 52.51
N ALA A 20 -11.12 -8.72 52.01
CA ALA A 20 -12.20 -9.70 52.21
C ALA A 20 -13.29 -9.51 51.13
N GLY A 21 -13.86 -10.61 50.62
CA GLY A 21 -14.99 -10.61 49.69
C GLY A 21 -16.32 -10.91 50.37
N VAL A 22 -17.43 -10.80 49.62
CA VAL A 22 -18.62 -11.69 49.55
C VAL A 22 -19.80 -10.98 48.84
N ALA A 23 -20.29 -11.64 47.79
CA ALA A 23 -21.64 -11.84 47.25
C ALA A 23 -22.65 -10.69 46.95
N ASP A 24 -23.12 -10.75 45.68
CA ASP A 24 -24.51 -10.81 45.19
C ASP A 24 -25.43 -9.57 45.04
N ASN A 25 -25.65 -9.27 43.75
CA ASN A 25 -26.95 -9.10 43.05
C ASN A 25 -27.64 -7.70 42.96
N PRO A 26 -28.56 -7.49 41.98
CA PRO A 26 -28.31 -6.53 40.89
C PRO A 26 -29.43 -5.49 40.68
N ILE A 27 -29.36 -4.77 39.55
CA ILE A 27 -30.43 -3.99 38.88
C ILE A 27 -30.60 -2.54 39.36
N ARG A 28 -30.15 -1.57 38.55
CA ARG A 28 -31.02 -0.61 37.84
C ARG A 28 -30.21 0.43 37.07
N SER A 29 -30.43 0.43 35.76
CA SER A 29 -30.17 1.56 34.87
C SER A 29 -31.14 2.70 35.19
N THR A 30 -30.62 3.89 35.48
CA THR A 30 -31.33 5.14 35.27
C THR A 30 -30.35 6.17 34.73
N ASN A 31 -30.43 6.39 33.42
CA ASN A 31 -29.97 7.64 32.81
C ASN A 31 -30.88 8.75 33.31
N SER A 32 -30.32 9.85 33.81
CA SER A 32 -30.63 11.21 33.30
C SER A 32 -30.04 12.33 34.17
N TRP A 33 -29.66 13.40 33.45
CA TRP A 33 -29.44 14.80 33.83
C TRP A 33 -28.14 15.22 34.52
N GLY A 34 -27.44 16.13 33.83
CA GLY A 34 -26.34 16.91 34.38
C GLY A 34 -25.63 17.81 33.36
N LEU A 35 -26.37 18.67 32.66
CA LEU A 35 -25.85 19.89 32.03
C LEU A 35 -24.96 20.64 33.01
N TYR A 36 -23.69 20.93 32.69
CA TYR A 36 -22.97 22.09 33.21
C TYR A 36 -21.73 22.44 32.35
N ASN A 37 -21.80 23.65 31.78
CA ASN A 37 -20.75 24.62 31.44
C ASN A 37 -19.58 24.23 30.51
N GLU A 38 -19.80 24.53 29.24
CA GLU A 38 -18.79 24.84 28.23
C GLU A 38 -18.62 26.37 28.15
N GLN A 39 -17.71 26.94 28.95
CA GLN A 39 -17.21 28.32 28.79
C GLN A 39 -15.79 28.43 29.35
N ARG A 40 -14.79 28.30 28.47
CA ARG A 40 -13.51 29.05 28.46
C ARG A 40 -12.54 28.38 27.48
N GLY A 41 -12.47 28.94 26.29
CA GLY A 41 -11.56 28.52 25.24
C GLY A 41 -11.25 29.65 24.27
N ASP A 42 -11.04 30.86 24.78
CA ASP A 42 -10.48 31.98 24.02
C ASP A 42 -9.57 32.81 24.94
N ALA A 43 -8.50 33.35 24.34
CA ALA A 43 -7.40 34.11 24.93
C ALA A 43 -6.16 33.31 25.41
N ILE A 44 -5.48 32.62 24.47
CA ILE A 44 -4.00 32.63 24.44
C ILE A 44 -3.54 32.72 22.97
N SER A 45 -3.67 33.91 22.40
CA SER A 45 -2.88 34.36 21.24
C SER A 45 -2.62 35.85 21.47
N HIS A 46 -1.37 36.28 21.30
CA HIS A 46 -0.76 37.55 21.77
C HIS A 46 -0.16 37.54 23.18
N GLN A 47 0.90 36.74 23.39
CA GLN A 47 2.04 37.15 24.23
C GLN A 47 3.29 36.26 24.00
N PHE A 48 3.81 36.24 22.77
CA PHE A 48 5.19 35.79 22.51
C PHE A 48 5.86 36.67 21.46
N ALA A 49 5.91 37.97 21.73
CA ALA A 49 6.85 38.89 21.11
C ALA A 49 7.82 39.36 22.20
N ASN A 50 8.82 38.53 22.49
CA ASN A 50 10.10 38.85 23.18
C ASN A 50 10.83 37.56 23.64
N ALA A 51 10.93 36.55 22.77
CA ALA A 51 11.90 35.48 22.94
C ALA A 51 13.14 35.82 22.10
N LYS A 52 14.23 36.19 22.78
CA LYS A 52 15.56 36.37 22.19
C LYS A 52 15.87 35.20 21.27
N VAL A 53 16.11 35.55 20.01
CA VAL A 53 17.01 34.92 19.04
C VAL A 53 17.91 33.88 19.74
N VAL A 54 17.63 32.60 19.51
CA VAL A 54 18.60 31.53 19.77
C VAL A 54 19.75 31.78 18.81
N THR A 55 20.79 32.37 19.36
CA THR A 55 22.07 32.53 18.70
C THR A 55 22.68 31.15 18.50
N ARG A 56 22.94 30.83 17.24
CA ARG A 56 23.79 29.73 16.80
C ARG A 56 25.15 29.86 17.50
N ARG A 57 25.39 29.00 18.49
CA ARG A 57 26.72 28.74 19.06
C ARG A 57 27.29 27.54 18.33
N ASP A 58 27.99 27.82 17.24
CA ASP A 58 29.08 26.99 16.75
C ASP A 58 30.25 27.16 17.74
N THR A 59 30.24 26.37 18.83
CA THR A 59 31.44 26.11 19.64
C THR A 59 31.43 24.63 19.97
N GLY A 60 32.48 23.95 19.52
CA GLY A 60 32.60 22.50 19.53
C GLY A 60 32.53 21.87 20.91
N ASP A 61 32.47 20.54 20.87
CA ASP A 61 32.81 19.59 21.94
C ASP A 61 31.68 18.98 22.82
N ASP A 62 30.42 18.96 22.37
CA ASP A 62 29.36 18.19 23.09
C ASP A 62 28.45 17.32 22.20
N GLN A 63 28.99 16.84 21.07
CA GLN A 63 28.57 15.55 20.54
C GLN A 63 29.61 14.53 21.02
N THR A 64 29.40 13.94 22.21
CA THR A 64 30.15 12.74 22.56
C THR A 64 29.76 11.66 21.56
N LYS A 65 30.61 11.50 20.54
CA LYS A 65 30.72 10.28 19.74
C LYS A 65 31.03 9.20 20.76
N VAL A 66 30.01 8.52 21.26
CA VAL A 66 30.20 7.32 22.06
C VAL A 66 30.67 6.28 21.05
N GLN A 67 31.97 6.26 20.77
CA GLN A 67 32.56 5.04 20.29
C GLN A 67 32.30 4.02 21.41
N LEU A 68 31.55 2.99 21.07
CA LEU A 68 31.22 1.89 21.97
C LEU A 68 32.50 1.06 22.18
N ASP A 69 33.49 1.63 22.86
CA ASP A 69 34.79 1.00 23.10
C ASP A 69 34.66 -0.17 24.09
N LYS A 70 33.49 -0.31 24.73
CA LYS A 70 33.17 -1.41 25.63
C LYS A 70 31.79 -1.97 25.33
N ILE A 71 31.76 -3.27 25.02
CA ILE A 71 30.57 -4.11 24.85
C ILE A 71 29.52 -3.82 25.95
N ASP A 72 29.97 -3.59 27.19
CA ASP A 72 29.13 -3.26 28.35
C ASP A 72 28.21 -2.04 28.14
N SER A 73 28.65 -1.01 27.40
CA SER A 73 27.83 0.19 27.16
C SER A 73 26.66 -0.08 26.21
N PHE A 74 26.88 -0.93 25.21
CA PHE A 74 25.83 -1.37 24.29
C PHE A 74 24.85 -2.30 24.99
N THR A 75 25.35 -3.25 25.79
CA THR A 75 24.55 -4.14 26.63
C THR A 75 23.67 -3.36 27.60
N GLN A 76 24.24 -2.37 28.31
CA GLN A 76 23.48 -1.50 29.20
C GLN A 76 22.44 -0.64 28.48
N TRP A 77 22.69 -0.28 27.22
CA TRP A 77 21.74 0.47 26.42
C TRP A 77 20.58 -0.41 25.95
N ILE A 78 20.86 -1.58 25.35
CA ILE A 78 19.83 -2.53 24.90
C ILE A 78 18.98 -3.01 26.06
N THR A 79 19.57 -3.35 27.22
CA THR A 79 18.81 -3.78 28.40
C THR A 79 17.85 -2.72 28.95
N ARG A 80 18.11 -1.43 28.69
CA ARG A 80 17.25 -0.32 29.16
C ARG A 80 16.23 0.12 28.11
N ALA A 81 16.50 -0.14 26.83
CA ALA A 81 15.58 0.17 25.76
C ALA A 81 14.51 -0.95 25.69
N PRO A 82 13.21 -0.63 25.67
CA PRO A 82 12.14 -1.63 25.62
C PRO A 82 11.99 -2.25 24.22
N ILE A 83 13.09 -2.64 23.59
CA ILE A 83 13.17 -3.12 22.21
C ILE A 83 13.05 -4.64 22.23
N ARG A 84 12.31 -5.20 21.27
CA ARG A 84 12.29 -6.65 21.04
C ARG A 84 13.59 -7.11 20.39
N ASN A 85 14.23 -8.14 20.93
CA ASN A 85 15.48 -8.66 20.38
C ASN A 85 15.29 -9.60 19.16
N ASP A 86 14.05 -9.98 18.85
CA ASP A 86 13.74 -10.75 17.64
C ASP A 86 14.01 -9.97 16.34
N CYS A 87 14.13 -8.64 16.41
CA CYS A 87 14.46 -7.77 15.28
C CYS A 87 15.91 -7.94 14.79
N PHE A 88 16.76 -8.62 15.57
CA PHE A 88 18.20 -8.66 15.34
C PHE A 88 18.59 -9.19 13.95
N PHE A 89 18.11 -10.39 13.59
CA PHE A 89 18.50 -11.04 12.34
C PHE A 89 18.07 -10.23 11.13
N VAL A 90 16.82 -9.79 11.11
CA VAL A 90 16.25 -9.02 9.99
C VAL A 90 16.92 -7.65 9.86
N THR A 91 17.14 -6.95 10.96
CA THR A 91 17.81 -5.64 10.94
C THR A 91 19.25 -5.78 10.44
N CYS A 92 19.99 -6.77 10.95
CA CYS A 92 21.36 -7.01 10.50
C CYS A 92 21.40 -7.43 9.03
N ALA A 93 20.48 -8.30 8.59
CA ALA A 93 20.40 -8.77 7.22
C ALA A 93 20.29 -7.60 6.23
N VAL A 94 19.37 -6.66 6.50
CA VAL A 94 19.18 -5.49 5.64
C VAL A 94 20.38 -4.55 5.69
N LEU A 95 20.91 -4.23 6.88
CA LEU A 95 22.07 -3.34 7.02
C LEU A 95 23.37 -3.92 6.43
N LEU A 96 23.42 -5.22 6.20
CA LEU A 96 24.56 -5.93 5.63
C LEU A 96 24.33 -6.37 4.19
N GLY A 97 23.14 -6.12 3.61
CA GLY A 97 22.80 -6.56 2.26
C GLY A 97 22.75 -8.09 2.09
N THR A 98 22.35 -8.83 3.12
CA THR A 98 22.24 -10.30 3.12
C THR A 98 20.86 -10.78 3.60
N THR A 99 20.69 -12.07 3.88
CA THR A 99 19.45 -12.66 4.42
C THR A 99 19.60 -13.09 5.89
N PRO A 100 18.49 -13.20 6.65
CA PRO A 100 18.51 -13.77 8.00
C PRO A 100 19.13 -15.17 8.08
N GLU A 101 18.92 -16.00 7.06
CA GLU A 101 19.44 -17.38 6.98
C GLU A 101 20.96 -17.41 6.85
N ASP A 102 21.55 -16.52 6.04
CA ASP A 102 23.00 -16.42 5.91
C ASP A 102 23.65 -15.95 7.23
N ILE A 103 23.01 -15.00 7.92
CA ILE A 103 23.44 -14.59 9.27
C ILE A 103 23.35 -15.76 10.25
N SER A 104 22.23 -16.50 10.25
CA SER A 104 22.04 -17.67 11.11
C SER A 104 23.09 -18.75 10.85
N GLN A 105 23.35 -19.07 9.58
CA GLN A 105 24.33 -20.06 9.17
C GLN A 105 25.74 -19.68 9.62
N ARG A 106 26.14 -18.42 9.44
CA ARG A 106 27.50 -17.94 9.79
C ARG A 106 27.72 -17.78 11.28
N THR A 107 26.67 -17.40 12.00
CA THR A 107 26.75 -17.22 13.44
C THR A 107 26.50 -18.51 14.19
N GLY A 108 25.92 -19.54 13.58
CA GLY A 108 25.50 -20.77 14.26
C GLY A 108 24.35 -20.56 15.26
N LEU A 109 23.67 -19.41 15.19
CA LEU A 109 22.53 -19.09 16.04
C LEU A 109 21.23 -19.31 15.24
N PRO A 110 20.26 -20.06 15.77
CA PRO A 110 19.01 -20.28 15.07
C PRO A 110 18.21 -18.98 14.96
N ILE A 111 17.54 -18.77 13.83
CA ILE A 111 16.53 -17.71 13.71
C ILE A 111 15.38 -18.07 14.66
N PRO A 112 14.98 -17.19 15.59
CA PRO A 112 13.84 -17.45 16.45
C PRO A 112 12.60 -17.75 15.59
N PRO A 113 11.80 -18.79 15.92
CA PRO A 113 10.56 -19.05 15.21
C PRO A 113 9.65 -17.83 15.31
N GLU A 114 8.77 -17.64 14.33
CA GLU A 114 7.75 -16.59 14.37
C GLU A 114 6.85 -16.77 15.60
N SER A 115 7.19 -16.08 16.67
CA SER A 115 6.40 -16.05 17.90
C SER A 115 5.47 -14.84 17.87
N ARG A 116 4.26 -15.00 18.43
CA ARG A 116 3.38 -13.85 18.68
C ARG A 116 4.12 -12.79 19.48
N PRO A 117 3.81 -11.49 19.29
CA PRO A 117 4.35 -10.43 20.12
C PRO A 117 4.27 -10.77 21.61
N GLY A 118 5.42 -10.95 22.27
CA GLY A 118 5.53 -11.26 23.70
C GLY A 118 5.65 -12.75 24.08
N GLU A 119 5.53 -13.70 23.14
CA GLU A 119 5.56 -15.16 23.44
C GLU A 119 6.90 -15.84 23.14
N GLY A 120 7.85 -15.16 22.50
CA GLY A 120 9.16 -15.71 22.15
C GLY A 120 10.30 -15.23 23.06
N ARG A 121 11.16 -16.17 23.48
CA ARG A 121 12.52 -15.86 23.96
C ARG A 121 13.33 -15.47 22.72
N GLY A 122 13.23 -14.22 22.30
CA GLY A 122 14.04 -13.68 21.18
C GLY A 122 15.54 -13.85 21.43
N VAL A 123 16.37 -13.33 20.53
CA VAL A 123 17.83 -13.45 20.66
C VAL A 123 18.31 -12.79 21.97
N SER A 124 19.02 -13.53 22.82
CA SER A 124 19.59 -12.93 24.03
C SER A 124 20.71 -11.94 23.66
N ILE A 125 21.02 -11.00 24.55
CA ILE A 125 22.06 -10.00 24.27
C ILE A 125 23.43 -10.66 24.10
N ASP A 126 23.73 -11.70 24.88
CA ASP A 126 24.96 -12.47 24.74
C ASP A 126 25.05 -13.17 23.38
N GLU A 127 23.94 -13.71 22.88
CA GLU A 127 23.86 -14.27 21.53
C GLU A 127 24.03 -13.18 20.46
N MET A 128 23.43 -12.00 20.61
CA MET A 128 23.65 -10.87 19.70
C MET A 128 25.14 -10.48 19.67
N ILE A 129 25.81 -10.38 20.81
CA ILE A 129 27.24 -10.04 20.89
C ILE A 129 28.09 -11.12 20.22
N GLN A 130 27.80 -12.40 20.46
CA GLN A 130 28.47 -13.52 19.81
C GLN A 130 28.26 -13.49 18.30
N ALA A 131 27.04 -13.21 17.84
CA ALA A 131 26.71 -13.07 16.43
C ALA A 131 27.55 -11.97 15.77
N LEU A 132 27.53 -10.76 16.33
CA LEU A 132 28.29 -9.61 15.83
C LEU A 132 29.79 -9.88 15.79
N THR A 133 30.31 -10.54 16.83
CA THR A 133 31.72 -10.93 16.90
C THR A 133 32.09 -11.96 15.84
N ARG A 134 31.27 -12.99 15.62
CA ARG A 134 31.48 -14.02 14.59
C ARG A 134 31.42 -13.45 13.17
N LEU A 135 30.54 -12.47 12.93
CA LEU A 135 30.44 -11.78 11.64
C LEU A 135 31.54 -10.74 11.42
N GLY A 136 32.30 -10.38 12.47
CA GLY A 136 33.30 -9.32 12.43
C GLY A 136 32.69 -7.91 12.27
N ILE A 137 31.43 -7.72 12.65
CA ILE A 137 30.71 -6.46 12.48
C ILE A 137 30.80 -5.59 13.73
N ARG A 138 31.03 -4.30 13.51
CA ARG A 138 30.89 -3.25 14.53
C ARG A 138 29.75 -2.32 14.12
N PHE A 139 28.94 -1.93 15.10
CA PHE A 139 27.88 -0.96 14.91
C PHE A 139 28.23 0.34 15.64
N ARG A 140 27.91 1.47 15.01
CA ARG A 140 27.79 2.75 15.71
C ARG A 140 26.33 2.97 16.08
N THR A 141 26.12 3.43 17.29
CA THR A 141 24.80 3.78 17.80
C THR A 141 24.82 5.23 18.23
N TRP A 142 23.90 6.02 17.70
CA TRP A 142 23.64 7.36 18.19
C TRP A 142 22.36 7.33 19.01
N SER A 143 22.44 7.83 20.25
CA SER A 143 21.31 7.85 21.18
C SER A 143 21.15 9.21 21.81
N PHE A 144 19.93 9.54 22.24
CA PHE A 144 19.62 10.84 22.81
C PHE A 144 20.06 10.93 24.29
N ARG A 145 21.08 11.75 24.56
CA ARG A 145 21.72 11.90 25.88
C ARG A 145 20.86 12.73 26.83
N ARG A 146 19.78 12.15 27.38
CA ARG A 146 19.09 12.67 28.59
C ARG A 146 18.16 11.64 29.21
N GLY A 147 18.68 10.87 30.17
CA GLY A 147 17.98 10.35 31.36
C GLY A 147 16.58 9.75 31.23
N SER A 148 16.11 9.38 30.04
CA SER A 148 14.75 8.95 29.86
C SER A 148 14.73 7.76 28.92
N ASN A 149 14.30 6.62 29.48
CA ASN A 149 13.73 5.49 28.75
C ASN A 149 12.45 5.91 27.98
N ARG A 150 12.33 7.18 27.56
CA ARG A 150 11.20 7.78 26.89
C ARG A 150 11.48 8.03 25.42
N GLY A 151 12.74 8.13 24.99
CA GLY A 151 13.06 8.51 23.60
C GLY A 151 12.59 9.93 23.25
N VAL A 152 12.79 10.34 22.02
CA VAL A 152 12.42 11.68 21.48
C VAL A 152 11.39 11.50 20.38
N SER A 153 10.39 12.39 20.27
CA SER A 153 9.43 12.32 19.17
C SER A 153 10.16 12.37 17.83
N GLU A 154 9.69 11.60 16.86
CA GLU A 154 10.29 11.49 15.52
C GLU A 154 10.64 12.87 14.90
N ALA A 155 9.72 13.84 14.98
CA ALA A 155 9.93 15.19 14.46
C ALA A 155 11.10 15.97 15.12
N LEU A 156 11.50 15.59 16.33
CA LEU A 156 12.63 16.19 17.07
C LEU A 156 13.87 15.28 17.05
N ALA A 157 13.74 14.07 16.53
CA ALA A 157 14.77 13.06 16.51
C ALA A 157 15.71 13.22 15.31
N LEU A 158 16.18 14.45 15.04
CA LEU A 158 17.03 14.71 13.88
C LEU A 158 18.35 13.93 13.99
N PRO A 159 18.69 13.07 13.02
CA PRO A 159 19.94 12.34 13.06
C PRO A 159 21.14 13.30 12.94
N PRO A 160 22.31 12.92 13.46
CA PRO A 160 23.54 13.67 13.26
C PRO A 160 23.87 13.83 11.77
N ARG A 161 24.55 14.93 11.43
CA ARG A 161 25.05 15.14 10.06
C ARG A 161 26.02 14.01 9.69
N GLY A 162 25.89 13.51 8.46
CA GLY A 162 26.72 12.42 7.96
C GLY A 162 26.31 11.03 8.44
N LEU A 163 25.09 10.88 8.98
CA LEU A 163 24.51 9.55 9.17
C LEU A 163 24.33 8.87 7.79
N PRO A 164 24.60 7.55 7.68
CA PRO A 164 24.31 6.81 6.45
C PRO A 164 22.85 6.95 6.01
N ARG A 165 22.60 6.79 4.70
CA ARG A 165 21.24 6.83 4.13
C ARG A 165 20.40 5.64 4.57
N VAL A 166 21.02 4.50 4.89
CA VAL A 166 20.31 3.32 5.39
C VAL A 166 20.77 2.99 6.81
N VAL A 167 19.85 3.08 7.77
CA VAL A 167 20.14 2.83 9.19
C VAL A 167 19.02 2.06 9.89
N GLY A 168 19.35 1.34 10.95
CA GLY A 168 18.37 0.83 11.90
C GLY A 168 17.86 1.96 12.81
N VAL A 169 16.58 1.96 13.12
CA VAL A 169 15.93 2.92 14.01
C VAL A 169 15.19 2.17 15.10
N ALA A 170 15.68 2.32 16.32
CA ALA A 170 15.01 1.82 17.51
C ALA A 170 13.98 2.86 17.97
N TYR A 171 12.71 2.47 18.04
CA TYR A 171 11.62 3.35 18.46
C TYR A 171 10.65 2.63 19.41
N ARG A 172 9.81 3.42 20.10
CA ARG A 172 8.70 2.92 20.93
C ARG A 172 7.39 3.53 20.47
N ARG A 173 6.43 2.65 20.20
CA ARG A 173 5.05 2.98 19.84
C ARG A 173 4.32 3.67 21.00
N PRO A 174 3.19 4.36 20.73
CA PRO A 174 2.34 4.93 21.76
C PRO A 174 1.86 3.93 22.82
N ASP A 175 1.68 2.66 22.45
CA ASP A 175 1.28 1.56 23.35
C ASP A 175 2.39 1.10 24.31
N GLY A 176 3.61 1.64 24.18
CA GLY A 176 4.76 1.29 25.01
C GLY A 176 5.64 0.17 24.47
N THR A 177 5.24 -0.51 23.39
CA THR A 177 6.06 -1.55 22.74
C THR A 177 7.21 -0.92 21.95
N GLY A 178 8.42 -1.49 22.06
CA GLY A 178 9.56 -1.09 21.26
C GLY A 178 9.85 -2.02 20.09
N HIS A 179 10.46 -1.47 19.06
CA HIS A 179 10.71 -2.13 17.77
C HIS A 179 11.93 -1.54 17.07
N VAL A 180 12.54 -2.28 16.14
CA VAL A 180 13.59 -1.76 15.26
C VAL A 180 13.14 -1.87 13.81
N VAL A 181 13.26 -0.78 13.07
CA VAL A 181 12.94 -0.70 11.63
C VAL A 181 14.13 -0.17 10.87
N ILE A 182 14.11 -0.31 9.55
CA ILE A 182 15.12 0.28 8.67
C ILE A 182 14.62 1.64 8.21
N ALA A 183 15.33 2.72 8.57
CA ALA A 183 15.10 4.03 7.99
C ALA A 183 15.96 4.22 6.74
N ARG A 184 15.32 4.73 5.69
CA ARG A 184 15.96 5.24 4.48
C ARG A 184 15.91 6.77 4.50
N ASN A 185 17.01 7.42 4.13
CA ASN A 185 17.19 8.86 4.12
C ASN A 185 16.78 9.56 5.44
N PRO A 186 17.22 9.05 6.62
CA PRO A 186 16.80 9.58 7.91
C PRO A 186 17.14 11.07 8.02
N GLY A 187 16.25 11.84 8.65
CA GLY A 187 16.42 13.29 8.83
C GLY A 187 16.04 14.15 7.61
N THR A 188 15.61 13.54 6.50
CA THR A 188 15.07 14.26 5.33
C THR A 188 13.54 14.24 5.33
N GLU A 189 12.90 15.05 4.49
CA GLU A 189 11.44 14.98 4.29
C GLU A 189 10.98 13.69 3.57
N HIS A 190 11.89 13.05 2.82
CA HIS A 190 11.64 11.81 2.08
C HIS A 190 11.93 10.54 2.90
N ARG A 191 12.23 10.68 4.19
CA ARG A 191 12.56 9.55 5.05
C ARG A 191 11.42 8.53 5.09
N ARG A 192 11.78 7.26 4.94
CA ARG A 192 10.84 6.13 5.07
C ARG A 192 11.32 5.15 6.12
N TYR A 193 10.39 4.58 6.86
CA TYR A 193 10.66 3.56 7.87
C TYR A 193 10.04 2.24 7.43
N ILE A 194 10.87 1.22 7.23
CA ILE A 194 10.47 -0.08 6.66
C ILE A 194 10.64 -1.18 7.72
N ASP A 195 9.54 -1.86 8.02
CA ASP A 195 9.46 -3.01 8.92
C ASP A 195 9.57 -4.32 8.12
N TYR A 196 10.75 -4.92 8.15
CA TYR A 196 11.03 -6.19 7.47
C TYR A 196 10.64 -7.41 8.32
N GLN A 197 10.23 -7.25 9.58
CA GLN A 197 9.68 -8.35 10.36
C GLN A 197 8.19 -8.58 10.03
N ALA A 198 7.47 -7.52 9.68
CA ALA A 198 6.07 -7.63 9.27
C ALA A 198 5.90 -8.22 7.87
N SER A 199 6.92 -8.13 7.01
CA SER A 199 6.95 -8.73 5.67
C SER A 199 8.40 -8.87 5.19
N PRO A 200 8.80 -10.00 4.57
CA PRO A 200 10.11 -10.15 3.95
C PRO A 200 10.41 -9.09 2.87
N SER A 201 9.37 -8.58 2.19
CA SER A 201 9.49 -7.49 1.22
C SER A 201 9.59 -6.10 1.86
N GLY A 202 9.47 -6.01 3.18
CA GLY A 202 9.36 -4.77 3.93
C GLY A 202 7.94 -4.19 3.89
N ARG A 203 7.44 -3.77 5.06
CA ARG A 203 6.21 -2.99 5.19
C ARG A 203 6.58 -1.54 5.53
N ASP A 204 6.07 -0.58 4.77
CA ASP A 204 6.23 0.84 5.12
C ASP A 204 5.40 1.15 6.39
N VAL A 205 6.10 1.57 7.45
CA VAL A 205 5.55 1.93 8.77
C VAL A 205 5.89 3.38 9.13
N THR A 206 6.08 4.23 8.12
CA THR A 206 6.47 5.62 8.33
C THR A 206 5.51 6.40 9.24
N GLU A 207 4.20 6.22 9.07
CA GLU A 207 3.19 6.86 9.91
C GLU A 207 3.24 6.38 11.37
N ASP A 208 3.48 5.09 11.59
CA ASP A 208 3.61 4.53 12.94
C ASP A 208 4.83 5.13 13.66
N VAL A 209 5.96 5.28 12.95
CA VAL A 209 7.18 5.85 13.52
C VAL A 209 7.03 7.36 13.77
N ARG A 210 6.31 8.09 12.91
CA ARG A 210 6.00 9.53 13.10
C ARG A 210 5.25 9.80 14.40
N MET A 211 4.35 8.89 14.79
CA MET A 211 3.62 8.97 16.07
C MET A 211 4.42 8.41 17.26
N SER A 212 5.62 7.91 17.03
CA SER A 212 6.42 7.20 18.02
C SER A 212 7.57 8.03 18.58
N ARG A 213 8.30 7.43 19.52
CA ARG A 213 9.49 8.02 20.13
C ARG A 213 10.74 7.22 19.73
N ILE A 214 11.69 7.87 19.06
CA ILE A 214 12.97 7.28 18.66
C ILE A 214 13.96 7.31 19.82
N PHE A 215 14.67 6.20 20.01
CA PHE A 215 15.68 6.02 21.06
C PHE A 215 17.10 6.10 20.51
N ALA A 216 17.30 5.50 19.34
CA ALA A 216 18.60 5.49 18.69
C ALA A 216 18.52 5.24 17.19
N TYR A 217 19.56 5.70 16.51
CA TYR A 217 19.94 5.27 15.17
C TYR A 217 21.12 4.30 15.27
N ILE A 218 21.11 3.24 14.48
CA ILE A 218 22.09 2.15 14.49
C ILE A 218 22.58 1.97 13.05
N HIS A 219 23.90 1.99 12.81
CA HIS A 219 24.45 1.72 11.48
C HIS A 219 25.76 0.94 11.56
N VAL A 220 26.10 0.24 10.48
CA VAL A 220 27.36 -0.51 10.39
C VAL A 220 28.51 0.49 10.38
N ASP A 221 29.49 0.29 11.25
CA ASP A 221 30.74 1.06 11.27
C ASP A 221 31.70 0.42 10.28
N ILE A 222 31.74 0.95 9.06
CA ILE A 222 32.52 0.40 7.95
C ILE A 222 34.01 0.34 8.31
N ASP A 223 34.51 1.35 9.02
CA ASP A 223 35.93 1.48 9.37
C ASP A 223 36.35 0.53 10.51
N ALA A 224 35.42 0.23 11.43
CA ALA A 224 35.69 -0.63 12.58
C ALA A 224 35.30 -2.10 12.35
N SER A 225 34.53 -2.39 11.30
CA SER A 225 34.16 -3.76 10.92
C SER A 225 35.29 -4.44 10.13
N SER A 226 35.44 -5.75 10.32
CA SER A 226 36.54 -6.53 9.76
C SER A 226 36.13 -7.99 9.54
N GLY A 227 37.04 -8.82 9.03
CA GLY A 227 36.78 -10.23 8.78
C GLY A 227 36.23 -10.51 7.37
N GLU A 228 36.28 -11.78 6.98
CA GLU A 228 35.96 -12.25 5.63
C GLU A 228 34.52 -11.93 5.22
N PHE A 229 33.57 -12.17 6.13
CA PHE A 229 32.16 -11.91 5.87
C PHE A 229 31.89 -10.42 5.60
N PHE A 230 32.35 -9.53 6.48
CA PHE A 230 32.20 -8.09 6.27
C PHE A 230 32.86 -7.62 4.97
N THR A 231 34.08 -8.09 4.70
CA THR A 231 34.81 -7.75 3.47
C THR A 231 34.02 -8.12 2.22
N THR A 232 33.32 -9.26 2.25
CA THR A 232 32.44 -9.71 1.17
C THR A 232 31.21 -8.82 1.00
N GLN A 233 30.61 -8.35 2.11
CA GLN A 233 29.40 -7.53 2.08
C GLN A 233 29.65 -6.04 1.89
N ARG A 234 30.87 -5.55 2.14
CA ARG A 234 31.23 -4.13 2.06
C ARG A 234 30.79 -3.44 0.76
N PRO A 235 30.98 -4.01 -0.45
CA PRO A 235 30.53 -3.35 -1.68
C PRO A 235 29.01 -3.18 -1.79
N MET A 236 28.24 -4.05 -1.13
CA MET A 236 26.78 -3.94 -1.08
C MET A 236 26.35 -2.85 -0.07
N ILE A 237 27.03 -2.78 1.08
CA ILE A 237 26.82 -1.75 2.10
C ILE A 237 27.13 -0.36 1.52
N GLU A 238 28.24 -0.22 0.81
CA GLU A 238 28.62 1.04 0.14
C GLU A 238 27.63 1.42 -0.98
N ARG A 239 27.09 0.44 -1.73
CA ARG A 239 26.05 0.68 -2.73
C ARG A 239 24.73 1.19 -2.13
N MET A 240 24.36 0.71 -0.93
CA MET A 240 23.20 1.25 -0.21
C MET A 240 23.35 2.73 0.15
N GLU A 241 24.54 3.30 0.12
CA GLU A 241 24.73 4.74 0.29
C GLU A 241 24.62 5.53 -1.02
N ILE A 242 24.92 4.88 -2.16
CA ILE A 242 24.92 5.47 -3.50
C ILE A 242 23.55 5.38 -4.19
N ASP A 243 22.92 4.20 -4.21
CA ASP A 243 21.71 3.95 -5.00
C ASP A 243 20.53 4.83 -4.54
N TYR A 244 20.49 5.14 -3.23
CA TYR A 244 19.49 6.04 -2.66
C TYR A 244 19.89 7.51 -2.76
N GLY A 245 21.15 7.76 -3.16
CA GLY A 245 21.77 9.00 -3.64
C GLY A 245 20.99 9.67 -4.76
N GLU A 246 20.92 8.93 -5.86
CA GLU A 246 20.50 9.40 -7.17
C GLU A 246 18.99 9.28 -7.38
N GLN A 247 18.33 8.27 -6.80
CA GLN A 247 16.89 8.06 -7.00
C GLN A 247 15.98 9.17 -6.45
N ASP A 248 16.47 9.96 -5.48
CA ASP A 248 15.68 11.02 -4.84
C ASP A 248 16.18 12.45 -5.15
N LEU A 249 17.27 12.63 -5.91
CA LEU A 249 17.91 13.96 -6.08
C LEU A 249 18.25 14.41 -7.50
N GLU A 250 18.05 13.64 -8.58
CA GLU A 250 18.33 14.16 -9.93
C GLU A 250 17.09 14.36 -10.83
N PRO A 251 16.95 15.55 -11.47
CA PRO A 251 16.19 15.70 -12.70
C PRO A 251 16.99 15.11 -13.88
N MET A 252 16.37 14.21 -14.65
CA MET A 252 16.99 13.55 -15.82
C MET A 252 17.49 14.56 -16.87
N GLU A 253 18.81 14.59 -17.11
CA GLU A 253 19.38 14.96 -18.40
C GLU A 253 19.80 13.69 -19.17
N VAL A 254 19.61 13.74 -20.48
CA VAL A 254 19.84 12.65 -21.44
C VAL A 254 21.26 12.79 -21.99
N ASP A 255 22.01 11.70 -22.07
CA ASP A 255 23.13 11.63 -23.02
C ASP A 255 23.24 10.27 -23.71
N GLU A 256 23.49 10.34 -25.02
CA GLU A 256 23.54 9.25 -25.99
C GLU A 256 25.01 8.94 -26.36
N GLY A 257 25.37 7.66 -26.52
CA GLY A 257 26.66 7.27 -27.13
C GLY A 257 26.85 5.76 -27.28
N GLU A 258 26.96 5.29 -28.53
CA GLU A 258 26.90 3.89 -29.01
C GLU A 258 28.31 3.37 -29.50
N PRO A 259 28.51 2.17 -30.11
CA PRO A 259 29.26 1.03 -29.51
C PRO A 259 30.39 0.41 -30.39
N ASP A 260 31.00 -0.70 -29.93
CA ASP A 260 31.83 -1.61 -30.74
C ASP A 260 31.11 -2.94 -31.04
N ARG A 261 31.03 -3.28 -32.34
CA ARG A 261 30.17 -4.32 -32.94
C ARG A 261 30.87 -5.68 -33.06
N ILE A 262 30.14 -6.75 -32.73
CA ILE A 262 29.98 -8.00 -33.53
C ILE A 262 28.98 -8.98 -32.86
N PHE A 263 28.36 -8.63 -31.73
CA PHE A 263 27.18 -9.36 -31.17
C PHE A 263 25.89 -8.52 -31.11
N ASP A 264 25.93 -7.25 -31.50
CA ASP A 264 24.84 -6.30 -31.24
C ASP A 264 23.56 -6.57 -32.01
N ASP A 265 23.61 -7.08 -33.24
CA ASP A 265 22.37 -7.20 -34.02
C ASP A 265 21.42 -8.25 -33.40
N GLN A 266 21.99 -9.34 -32.87
CA GLN A 266 21.22 -10.37 -32.17
C GLN A 266 20.88 -9.93 -30.73
N LEU A 267 21.78 -9.20 -30.05
CA LEU A 267 21.55 -8.69 -28.70
C LEU A 267 20.53 -7.53 -28.68
N GLN A 268 20.50 -6.68 -29.70
CA GLN A 268 19.51 -5.63 -29.89
C GLN A 268 18.15 -6.23 -30.26
N GLN A 269 18.09 -7.29 -31.08
CA GLN A 269 16.86 -8.05 -31.31
C GLN A 269 16.32 -8.66 -30.01
N LEU A 270 17.22 -9.19 -29.16
CA LEU A 270 16.86 -9.68 -27.82
C LEU A 270 16.36 -8.55 -26.90
N ARG A 271 17.04 -7.39 -26.87
CA ARG A 271 16.63 -6.22 -26.07
C ARG A 271 15.31 -5.60 -26.54
N ARG A 272 14.99 -5.69 -27.83
CA ARG A 272 13.73 -5.20 -28.43
C ARG A 272 12.59 -6.21 -28.34
N GLY A 273 12.85 -7.42 -27.82
CA GLY A 273 11.84 -8.49 -27.71
C GLY A 273 11.45 -9.15 -29.04
N GLU A 274 12.31 -9.06 -30.07
CA GLU A 274 12.06 -9.63 -31.40
C GLU A 274 12.48 -11.12 -31.50
N PHE A 275 11.94 -11.96 -30.62
CA PHE A 275 12.36 -13.37 -30.48
C PHE A 275 12.01 -14.27 -31.67
N ASN A 276 11.13 -13.82 -32.55
CA ASN A 276 10.64 -14.61 -33.69
C ASN A 276 11.70 -14.82 -34.78
N ARG A 277 12.74 -13.97 -34.81
CA ARG A 277 13.80 -13.99 -35.84
C ARG A 277 15.08 -14.69 -35.39
N LEU A 278 15.19 -15.06 -34.11
CA LEU A 278 16.38 -15.74 -33.59
C LEU A 278 16.37 -17.24 -33.95
N PRO A 279 17.53 -17.82 -34.32
CA PRO A 279 17.68 -19.26 -34.43
C PRO A 279 17.29 -19.95 -33.11
N CYS A 280 16.57 -21.06 -33.20
CA CYS A 280 16.04 -21.78 -32.05
C CYS A 280 17.07 -22.03 -30.93
N ALA A 281 18.30 -22.42 -31.30
CA ALA A 281 19.38 -22.65 -30.35
C ALA A 281 19.81 -21.38 -29.58
N ALA A 282 19.81 -20.21 -30.25
CA ALA A 282 20.17 -18.94 -29.61
C ALA A 282 19.08 -18.48 -28.64
N PHE A 283 17.80 -18.70 -28.99
CA PHE A 283 16.68 -18.39 -28.11
C PHE A 283 16.66 -19.28 -26.86
N ILE A 284 16.85 -20.60 -27.01
CA ILE A 284 16.93 -21.52 -25.86
C ILE A 284 18.13 -21.19 -24.97
N ALA A 285 19.30 -20.88 -25.56
CA ALA A 285 20.48 -20.48 -24.79
C ALA A 285 20.25 -19.19 -24.01
N PHE A 286 19.66 -18.17 -24.64
CA PHE A 286 19.30 -16.90 -23.97
C PHE A 286 18.28 -17.13 -22.84
N TRP A 287 17.23 -17.91 -23.09
CA TRP A 287 16.20 -18.22 -22.10
C TRP A 287 16.77 -18.99 -20.89
N ALA A 288 17.64 -19.98 -21.14
CA ALA A 288 18.32 -20.75 -20.10
C ALA A 288 19.28 -19.87 -19.27
N LEU A 289 19.95 -18.90 -19.90
CA LEU A 289 20.83 -17.95 -19.22
C LEU A 289 20.04 -16.90 -18.40
N SER A 290 18.91 -16.40 -18.94
CA SER A 290 18.01 -15.46 -18.27
C SER A 290 17.39 -16.05 -16.99
N LYS A 291 16.88 -17.29 -17.06
CA LYS A 291 16.24 -17.97 -15.90
C LYS A 291 17.22 -18.40 -14.81
N ASN A 292 18.50 -18.66 -15.14
CA ASN A 292 19.51 -19.08 -14.15
C ASN A 292 19.87 -17.99 -13.13
N ASN A 293 19.51 -16.73 -13.38
CA ASN A 293 19.72 -15.65 -12.40
C ASN A 293 18.63 -15.59 -11.31
N HIS A 294 17.48 -16.23 -11.48
CA HIS A 294 16.37 -16.15 -10.52
C HIS A 294 15.97 -17.47 -9.82
N HIS A 295 16.40 -18.64 -10.30
CA HIS A 295 16.19 -19.90 -9.56
C HIS A 295 17.40 -20.84 -9.66
N LYS A 296 18.20 -20.93 -8.59
CA LYS A 296 19.26 -21.95 -8.45
C LYS A 296 18.65 -23.32 -8.07
N ARG A 297 18.25 -24.11 -9.06
CA ARG A 297 18.21 -25.58 -8.94
C ARG A 297 19.02 -26.20 -10.08
N LEU A 298 20.09 -26.89 -9.70
CA LEU A 298 20.94 -27.68 -10.59
C LEU A 298 20.10 -28.78 -11.25
N LEU A 299 19.94 -28.74 -12.57
CA LEU A 299 19.48 -29.89 -13.35
C LEU A 299 20.66 -30.86 -13.57
N PRO A 300 20.46 -32.18 -13.41
CA PRO A 300 21.52 -33.16 -13.61
C PRO A 300 21.86 -33.27 -15.10
N SER A 301 23.16 -33.21 -15.39
CA SER A 301 23.74 -33.36 -16.72
C SER A 301 23.67 -34.82 -17.20
N GLN A 302 22.55 -35.24 -17.78
CA GLN A 302 22.51 -36.48 -18.58
C GLN A 302 21.69 -36.28 -19.86
N GLY A 303 22.41 -36.14 -20.98
CA GLY A 303 22.02 -36.69 -22.28
C GLY A 303 20.71 -36.23 -22.91
N LEU A 304 20.44 -34.92 -23.01
CA LEU A 304 19.36 -34.42 -23.87
C LEU A 304 19.87 -34.23 -25.32
N ARG A 305 19.58 -35.20 -26.19
CA ARG A 305 19.52 -34.94 -27.64
C ARG A 305 18.19 -34.23 -27.92
N PRO A 306 18.16 -32.97 -28.34
CA PRO A 306 16.92 -32.22 -28.49
C PRO A 306 16.14 -32.70 -29.72
N ARG A 307 14.86 -33.00 -29.56
CA ARG A 307 13.89 -32.86 -30.66
C ARG A 307 13.68 -31.35 -30.85
N ALA A 308 14.65 -30.71 -31.48
CA ALA A 308 14.88 -29.26 -31.43
C ALA A 308 13.71 -28.37 -31.91
N ILE A 309 12.74 -28.91 -32.62
CA ILE A 309 11.63 -28.12 -33.16
C ILE A 309 10.50 -27.94 -32.12
N THR A 310 10.12 -29.00 -31.40
CA THR A 310 8.99 -28.93 -30.44
C THR A 310 9.32 -28.15 -29.17
N ASP A 311 10.59 -28.10 -28.77
CA ASP A 311 11.02 -27.41 -27.55
C ASP A 311 11.09 -25.89 -27.74
N CYS A 312 11.34 -25.41 -28.97
CA CYS A 312 11.39 -24.00 -29.28
C CYS A 312 10.02 -23.33 -29.35
N ASP A 313 9.03 -24.00 -29.94
CA ASP A 313 7.66 -23.48 -29.95
C ASP A 313 7.10 -23.42 -28.53
N LYS A 314 7.43 -24.41 -27.69
CA LYS A 314 7.08 -24.41 -26.27
C LYS A 314 7.78 -23.29 -25.50
N ALA A 315 9.07 -23.06 -25.73
CA ALA A 315 9.82 -21.99 -25.09
C ALA A 315 9.34 -20.60 -25.53
N ARG A 316 9.03 -20.40 -26.82
CA ARG A 316 8.45 -19.13 -27.32
C ARG A 316 7.05 -18.90 -26.77
N TYR A 317 6.24 -19.95 -26.67
CA TYR A 317 4.93 -19.88 -26.03
C TYR A 317 5.05 -19.50 -24.55
N LEU A 318 5.97 -20.12 -23.81
CA LEU A 318 6.23 -19.81 -22.40
C LEU A 318 6.80 -18.39 -22.22
N GLU A 319 7.69 -17.93 -23.08
CA GLU A 319 8.23 -16.56 -23.02
C GLU A 319 7.18 -15.52 -23.38
N THR A 320 6.27 -15.82 -24.31
CA THR A 320 5.13 -14.94 -24.61
C THR A 320 4.19 -14.87 -23.41
N GLN A 321 3.97 -15.98 -22.70
CA GLN A 321 3.20 -16.01 -21.46
C GLN A 321 3.90 -15.20 -20.35
N LEU A 322 5.20 -15.43 -20.12
CA LEU A 322 6.00 -14.75 -19.10
C LEU A 322 6.20 -13.24 -19.40
N SER A 323 6.44 -12.86 -20.65
CA SER A 323 6.54 -11.45 -21.05
C SER A 323 5.20 -10.70 -20.97
N LEU A 324 4.08 -11.43 -20.94
CA LEU A 324 2.76 -10.86 -20.64
C LEU A 324 2.52 -10.73 -19.13
N GLU A 325 3.25 -11.47 -18.28
CA GLU A 325 3.13 -11.47 -16.82
C GLU A 325 3.89 -10.28 -16.16
N ASP A 326 5.04 -9.85 -16.70
CA ASP A 326 5.85 -8.79 -16.07
C ASP A 326 5.44 -7.34 -16.41
N LYS A 327 4.52 -7.15 -17.36
CA LYS A 327 4.07 -5.80 -17.71
C LYS A 327 2.87 -5.41 -16.85
N PRO A 328 2.85 -4.20 -16.25
CA PRO A 328 1.68 -3.73 -15.53
C PRO A 328 0.45 -3.86 -16.45
N PRO A 329 -0.70 -4.31 -15.92
CA PRO A 329 -1.87 -4.65 -16.73
C PRO A 329 -2.36 -3.48 -17.62
N CYS A 330 -1.98 -2.25 -17.25
CA CYS A 330 -2.23 -1.03 -18.02
C CYS A 330 -0.94 -0.22 -18.24
N SER A 331 -0.40 -0.22 -19.46
CA SER A 331 0.72 0.67 -19.83
C SER A 331 0.30 1.90 -20.63
N LYS A 332 -0.83 1.80 -21.34
CA LYS A 332 -1.44 2.87 -22.12
C LYS A 332 -2.92 3.01 -21.80
N ILE A 333 -3.37 4.26 -21.75
CA ILE A 333 -4.72 4.65 -21.38
C ILE A 333 -5.41 5.35 -22.55
N LYS A 334 -6.74 5.23 -22.59
CA LYS A 334 -7.68 5.85 -23.51
C LYS A 334 -8.98 6.18 -22.76
N ASP A 335 -9.88 6.94 -23.36
CA ASP A 335 -11.16 7.33 -22.74
C ASP A 335 -10.96 7.93 -21.33
N LEU A 336 -10.06 8.91 -21.20
CA LEU A 336 -9.75 9.55 -19.92
C LEU A 336 -10.90 10.47 -19.49
N GLU A 337 -11.34 10.35 -18.25
CA GLU A 337 -12.33 11.20 -17.59
C GLU A 337 -11.72 11.88 -16.36
N PHE A 338 -12.00 13.18 -16.22
CA PHE A 338 -11.70 13.97 -15.03
C PHE A 338 -12.97 14.15 -14.18
N GLY A 339 -12.99 13.54 -13.00
CA GLY A 339 -14.04 13.71 -12.00
C GLY A 339 -13.67 14.79 -10.97
N PHE A 340 -14.63 15.65 -10.66
CA PHE A 340 -14.45 16.77 -9.72
C PHE A 340 -15.67 16.93 -8.82
N LYS A 341 -15.45 17.18 -7.53
CA LYS A 341 -16.52 17.40 -6.55
C LYS A 341 -16.15 18.49 -5.54
N LEU A 342 -17.03 19.48 -5.37
CA LEU A 342 -17.00 20.46 -4.29
C LEU A 342 -17.67 19.91 -3.03
N SER A 343 -17.20 20.34 -1.87
CA SER A 343 -17.77 20.01 -0.57
C SER A 343 -19.18 20.57 -0.40
N GLU A 344 -19.98 19.95 0.47
CA GLU A 344 -21.30 20.42 0.90
C GLU A 344 -21.22 21.50 2.00
N ASP A 345 -20.02 21.87 2.44
CA ASP A 345 -19.83 22.88 3.49
C ASP A 345 -20.47 24.22 3.11
N LEU A 346 -20.88 24.99 4.14
CA LEU A 346 -21.33 26.36 3.95
C LEU A 346 -20.17 27.15 3.29
N THR A 347 -20.45 27.86 2.20
CA THR A 347 -19.47 28.60 1.37
C THR A 347 -18.48 27.76 0.54
N ALA A 348 -18.68 26.45 0.38
CA ALA A 348 -17.76 25.63 -0.44
C ALA A 348 -17.89 25.82 -1.97
N GLY A 349 -18.93 26.51 -2.44
CA GLY A 349 -19.06 26.96 -3.83
C GLY A 349 -18.15 28.15 -4.11
N THR A 350 -18.13 28.62 -5.36
CA THR A 350 -17.40 29.84 -5.75
C THR A 350 -18.12 30.55 -6.87
N TYR A 351 -17.94 31.87 -6.94
CA TYR A 351 -18.37 32.69 -8.07
C TYR A 351 -17.37 32.68 -9.24
N ASP A 352 -16.23 32.03 -9.08
CA ASP A 352 -15.22 31.90 -10.12
C ASP A 352 -15.58 30.83 -11.15
N ARG A 353 -14.95 30.94 -12.32
CA ARG A 353 -14.80 29.82 -13.25
C ARG A 353 -13.66 28.94 -12.76
N ILE A 354 -13.97 27.67 -12.52
CA ILE A 354 -12.97 26.65 -12.17
C ILE A 354 -12.57 25.92 -13.45
N GLY A 355 -11.27 25.67 -13.62
CA GLY A 355 -10.72 24.83 -14.67
C GLY A 355 -9.69 23.84 -14.13
N ALA A 356 -9.25 22.93 -14.99
CA ALA A 356 -8.14 22.03 -14.72
C ALA A 356 -7.22 21.88 -15.92
N ILE A 357 -5.97 21.59 -15.61
CA ILE A 357 -4.92 21.28 -16.56
C ILE A 357 -4.33 19.92 -16.17
N LEU A 358 -4.38 18.95 -17.08
CA LEU A 358 -3.62 17.70 -16.97
C LEU A 358 -2.33 17.85 -17.77
N GLU A 359 -1.19 17.66 -17.12
CA GLU A 359 0.12 17.88 -17.74
C GLU A 359 1.09 16.73 -17.42
N GLY A 360 2.03 16.49 -18.33
CA GLY A 360 3.08 15.49 -18.18
C GLY A 360 3.86 15.28 -19.47
N PRO A 361 4.68 14.20 -19.57
CA PRO A 361 5.50 13.92 -20.74
C PRO A 361 4.72 13.75 -22.05
N ALA A 362 3.42 13.43 -21.98
CA ALA A 362 2.57 13.29 -23.17
C ALA A 362 2.06 14.64 -23.72
N GLY A 363 2.19 15.74 -22.96
CA GLY A 363 1.70 17.06 -23.34
C GLY A 363 0.79 17.68 -22.27
N LYS A 364 -0.20 18.48 -22.70
CA LYS A 364 -1.10 19.23 -21.80
C LYS A 364 -2.54 19.19 -22.32
N ALA A 365 -3.48 18.81 -21.46
CA ALA A 365 -4.92 18.98 -21.67
C ALA A 365 -5.44 20.07 -20.74
N GLU A 366 -6.18 21.04 -21.25
CA GLU A 366 -6.75 22.13 -20.47
C GLU A 366 -8.24 22.27 -20.76
N PHE A 367 -9.07 22.35 -19.71
CA PHE A 367 -10.51 22.40 -19.84
C PHE A 367 -11.17 23.12 -18.66
N THR A 368 -12.36 23.68 -18.93
CA THR A 368 -13.22 24.28 -17.91
C THR A 368 -14.00 23.19 -17.18
N ILE A 369 -14.08 23.30 -15.85
CA ILE A 369 -14.88 22.42 -15.02
C ILE A 369 -16.31 22.94 -14.89
N ALA A 370 -16.45 24.19 -14.45
CA ALA A 370 -17.73 24.85 -14.25
C ALA A 370 -17.55 26.36 -14.10
N ASP A 371 -18.63 27.08 -14.37
CA ASP A 371 -18.75 28.53 -14.17
C ASP A 371 -19.69 28.76 -12.97
N ASP A 372 -19.23 29.45 -11.91
CA ASP A 372 -20.00 29.71 -10.69
C ASP A 372 -20.63 28.43 -10.07
N PRO A 373 -19.83 27.37 -9.82
CA PRO A 373 -20.37 26.12 -9.29
C PRO A 373 -20.85 26.31 -7.83
N PRO A 374 -22.09 25.89 -7.51
CA PRO A 374 -22.55 25.89 -6.13
C PRO A 374 -21.81 24.84 -5.30
N ARG A 375 -21.89 24.94 -3.97
CA ARG A 375 -21.44 23.85 -3.07
C ARG A 375 -22.11 22.51 -3.45
N GLY A 376 -21.43 21.41 -3.19
CA GLY A 376 -21.89 20.06 -3.55
C GLY A 376 -21.83 19.75 -5.06
N PHE A 377 -21.43 20.70 -5.90
CA PHE A 377 -21.30 20.49 -7.34
C PHE A 377 -20.37 19.31 -7.64
N SER A 378 -20.82 18.41 -8.53
CA SER A 378 -20.07 17.24 -8.95
C SER A 378 -20.22 17.04 -10.46
N THR A 379 -19.11 16.79 -11.15
CA THR A 379 -19.10 16.57 -12.60
C THR A 379 -18.06 15.55 -13.03
N ARG A 380 -18.21 15.03 -14.25
CA ARG A 380 -17.22 14.21 -14.96
C ARG A 380 -17.03 14.77 -16.36
N ILE A 381 -15.79 15.01 -16.73
CA ILE A 381 -15.42 15.67 -17.98
C ILE A 381 -14.58 14.70 -18.80
N PRO A 382 -15.05 14.26 -19.98
CA PRO A 382 -14.22 13.47 -20.88
C PRO A 382 -13.08 14.34 -21.43
N VAL A 383 -11.87 13.82 -21.41
CA VAL A 383 -10.66 14.49 -21.92
C VAL A 383 -10.38 13.96 -23.32
N ASP A 384 -10.42 14.85 -24.31
CA ASP A 384 -10.05 14.50 -25.68
C ASP A 384 -8.52 14.37 -25.79
N LEU A 385 -8.06 13.12 -25.70
CA LEU A 385 -6.64 12.80 -25.75
C LEU A 385 -6.01 13.15 -27.10
N LYS A 386 -6.78 13.08 -28.19
CA LYS A 386 -6.26 13.34 -29.53
C LYS A 386 -5.94 14.81 -29.73
N SER A 387 -6.87 15.69 -29.36
CA SER A 387 -6.64 17.13 -29.46
C SER A 387 -5.62 17.63 -28.43
N SER A 388 -5.60 17.05 -27.23
CA SER A 388 -4.74 17.52 -26.14
C SER A 388 -3.31 16.97 -26.17
N PHE A 389 -3.13 15.71 -26.55
CA PHE A 389 -1.83 15.00 -26.51
C PHE A 389 -1.39 14.45 -27.87
N GLY A 390 -2.15 14.71 -28.94
CA GLY A 390 -1.82 14.25 -30.30
C GLY A 390 -2.06 12.76 -30.56
N SER A 391 -2.68 12.03 -29.63
CA SER A 391 -2.91 10.58 -29.75
C SER A 391 -4.20 10.15 -29.05
N ASP A 392 -4.92 9.17 -29.63
CA ASP A 392 -6.12 8.55 -29.02
C ASP A 392 -5.79 7.71 -27.77
N ALA A 393 -4.50 7.44 -27.54
CA ALA A 393 -4.01 6.77 -26.35
C ALA A 393 -2.63 7.29 -25.94
N ILE A 394 -2.42 7.45 -24.65
CA ILE A 394 -1.14 7.91 -24.08
C ILE A 394 -0.61 6.89 -23.07
N ALA A 395 0.67 6.95 -22.75
CA ALA A 395 1.23 6.14 -21.68
C ALA A 395 0.62 6.56 -20.33
N ILE A 396 0.47 5.62 -19.38
CA ILE A 396 -0.09 5.91 -18.05
C ILE A 396 0.72 6.97 -17.27
N ASN A 397 2.05 7.00 -17.49
CA ASN A 397 2.96 8.02 -16.96
C ASN A 397 3.01 9.30 -17.82
N GLY A 398 2.19 9.38 -18.87
CA GLY A 398 2.08 10.55 -19.74
C GLY A 398 1.45 11.76 -19.04
N ILE A 399 0.73 11.54 -17.95
CA ILE A 399 0.18 12.57 -17.06
C ILE A 399 0.84 12.38 -15.70
N ASN A 400 1.46 13.43 -15.17
CA ASN A 400 2.12 13.41 -13.86
C ASN A 400 1.71 14.57 -12.95
N ALA A 401 0.84 15.46 -13.41
CA ALA A 401 0.24 16.50 -12.57
C ALA A 401 -1.16 16.92 -13.02
N ILE A 402 -1.97 17.33 -12.04
CA ILE A 402 -3.22 18.08 -12.19
C ILE A 402 -2.96 19.49 -11.64
N SER A 403 -3.19 20.52 -12.44
CA SER A 403 -3.20 21.90 -11.99
C SER A 403 -4.63 22.44 -12.01
N LEU A 404 -5.16 22.81 -10.84
CA LEU A 404 -6.46 23.48 -10.73
C LEU A 404 -6.29 24.96 -11.03
N THR A 405 -7.25 25.53 -11.77
CA THR A 405 -7.25 26.95 -12.12
C THR A 405 -8.54 27.62 -11.66
N ALA A 406 -8.45 28.90 -11.32
CA ALA A 406 -9.59 29.78 -11.09
C ALA A 406 -9.45 31.02 -11.99
N GLU A 407 -10.57 31.55 -12.44
CA GLU A 407 -10.69 32.77 -13.25
C GLU A 407 -11.95 33.50 -12.79
N SER A 408 -11.87 34.79 -12.47
CA SER A 408 -13.05 35.57 -12.11
C SER A 408 -14.11 35.49 -13.21
N TRP A 409 -15.32 35.02 -12.87
CA TRP A 409 -16.41 34.86 -13.84
C TRP A 409 -17.47 35.93 -13.62
N ARG A 410 -17.66 36.83 -14.61
CA ARG A 410 -18.57 37.99 -14.58
C ARG A 410 -18.24 39.02 -13.48
N SER A 411 -18.79 40.24 -13.59
CA SER A 411 -18.61 41.33 -12.59
C SER A 411 -19.42 41.08 -11.31
N HIS A 412 -19.20 39.95 -10.63
CA HIS A 412 -19.68 39.77 -9.27
C HIS A 412 -18.95 40.76 -8.36
N LEU A 413 -19.64 41.25 -7.32
CA LEU A 413 -19.09 42.26 -6.41
C LEU A 413 -17.91 41.73 -5.56
N ILE A 414 -17.77 40.41 -5.48
CA ILE A 414 -16.73 39.69 -4.73
C ILE A 414 -16.20 38.56 -5.64
N PRO A 415 -15.39 38.89 -6.66
CA PRO A 415 -14.68 37.88 -7.43
C PRO A 415 -13.62 37.19 -6.56
N ASN A 416 -13.11 36.04 -6.98
CA ASN A 416 -11.94 35.40 -6.36
C ASN A 416 -12.20 34.89 -4.92
N ASP A 417 -13.38 34.33 -4.66
CA ASP A 417 -13.74 33.75 -3.37
C ASP A 417 -13.09 32.37 -3.12
N GLU A 418 -13.11 31.92 -1.86
CA GLU A 418 -12.60 30.60 -1.49
C GLU A 418 -13.61 29.51 -1.84
N TRP A 419 -13.13 28.35 -2.28
CA TRP A 419 -13.96 27.16 -2.50
C TRP A 419 -13.27 25.92 -1.94
N LYS A 420 -14.08 24.91 -1.59
CA LYS A 420 -13.57 23.68 -0.98
C LYS A 420 -13.79 22.47 -1.88
N VAL A 421 -12.69 21.84 -2.30
CA VAL A 421 -12.72 20.59 -3.05
C VAL A 421 -12.87 19.43 -2.09
N GLU A 422 -13.93 18.65 -2.26
CA GLU A 422 -14.09 17.37 -1.57
C GLU A 422 -13.18 16.32 -2.20
N GLY A 423 -13.21 16.18 -3.53
CA GLY A 423 -12.41 15.18 -4.22
C GLY A 423 -12.20 15.40 -5.71
N ILE A 424 -11.11 14.83 -6.20
CA ILE A 424 -10.73 14.73 -7.61
C ILE A 424 -10.50 13.26 -7.92
N LYS A 425 -10.90 12.82 -9.11
CA LYS A 425 -10.73 11.45 -9.58
C LYS A 425 -10.31 11.46 -11.04
N LEU A 426 -9.27 10.70 -11.38
CA LEU A 426 -9.01 10.32 -12.77
C LEU A 426 -9.58 8.92 -13.00
N HIS A 427 -10.24 8.73 -14.13
CA HIS A 427 -10.68 7.41 -14.58
C HIS A 427 -10.31 7.26 -16.04
N ALA A 428 -9.78 6.10 -16.44
CA ALA A 428 -9.47 5.83 -17.84
C ALA A 428 -9.67 4.36 -18.14
N LYS A 429 -9.82 4.04 -19.43
CA LYS A 429 -9.75 2.66 -19.90
C LYS A 429 -8.34 2.36 -20.37
N CYS A 430 -7.89 1.13 -20.17
CA CYS A 430 -6.66 0.69 -20.80
C CYS A 430 -6.91 0.46 -22.30
N VAL A 431 -5.84 0.63 -23.09
CA VAL A 431 -5.87 0.19 -24.50
C VAL A 431 -6.16 -1.32 -24.57
N LYS A 432 -5.64 -2.10 -23.62
CA LYS A 432 -5.96 -3.52 -23.44
C LYS A 432 -7.43 -3.65 -23.00
N PRO A 433 -8.29 -4.34 -23.77
CA PRO A 433 -9.71 -4.46 -23.46
C PRO A 433 -9.97 -5.12 -22.10
N GLY A 434 -10.97 -4.60 -21.39
CA GLY A 434 -11.45 -5.14 -20.12
C GLY A 434 -10.69 -4.66 -18.88
N PHE A 435 -9.79 -3.68 -19.02
CA PHE A 435 -9.13 -3.03 -17.89
C PHE A 435 -9.53 -1.57 -17.81
N GLU A 436 -9.88 -1.14 -16.62
CA GLU A 436 -10.07 0.25 -16.24
C GLU A 436 -9.03 0.61 -15.18
N ILE A 437 -8.63 1.86 -15.17
CA ILE A 437 -7.77 2.40 -14.13
C ILE A 437 -8.37 3.66 -13.55
N SER A 438 -8.04 3.94 -12.29
CA SER A 438 -8.42 5.19 -11.66
C SER A 438 -7.40 5.64 -10.64
N ASP A 439 -7.11 6.94 -10.62
CA ASP A 439 -6.45 7.57 -9.48
C ASP A 439 -7.53 8.00 -8.48
N ASN A 440 -7.60 7.29 -7.37
CA ASN A 440 -8.53 7.58 -6.28
C ASN A 440 -7.86 8.25 -5.08
N ARG A 441 -6.56 8.59 -5.13
CA ARG A 441 -5.85 9.15 -3.97
C ARG A 441 -6.41 10.51 -3.56
N LEU A 442 -6.98 11.24 -4.51
CA LEU A 442 -7.51 12.60 -4.32
C LEU A 442 -9.03 12.65 -4.06
N ILE A 443 -9.72 11.53 -3.86
CA ILE A 443 -11.18 11.52 -3.61
C ILE A 443 -11.59 12.11 -2.25
N SER A 444 -10.64 12.32 -1.35
CA SER A 444 -10.87 12.88 -0.01
C SER A 444 -9.91 14.04 0.27
N LEU A 445 -9.67 14.87 -0.74
CA LEU A 445 -8.77 16.01 -0.67
C LEU A 445 -9.20 17.02 0.41
N ASN A 446 -10.50 17.34 0.49
CA ASN A 446 -11.11 18.21 1.50
C ASN A 446 -10.34 19.52 1.78
N ALA A 447 -9.86 20.19 0.73
CA ALA A 447 -9.00 21.37 0.82
C ALA A 447 -9.67 22.63 0.27
N TRP A 448 -9.45 23.76 0.95
CA TRP A 448 -9.83 25.08 0.47
C TRP A 448 -8.80 25.60 -0.54
N PHE A 449 -9.29 26.20 -1.62
CA PHE A 449 -8.49 26.89 -2.62
C PHE A 449 -9.08 28.27 -2.86
N GLN A 450 -8.22 29.20 -3.24
CA GLN A 450 -8.59 30.57 -3.57
C GLN A 450 -7.74 31.04 -4.73
N HIS A 451 -8.32 31.91 -5.56
CA HIS A 451 -7.55 32.63 -6.57
C HIS A 451 -6.40 33.43 -5.89
N PRO A 452 -5.15 33.40 -6.40
CA PRO A 452 -4.01 33.99 -5.71
C PRO A 452 -4.07 35.53 -5.62
N ASP A 453 -4.79 36.17 -6.53
CA ASP A 453 -5.01 37.62 -6.52
C ASP A 453 -6.25 38.03 -5.69
N ALA A 454 -6.80 37.11 -4.89
CA ALA A 454 -7.93 37.41 -4.04
C ALA A 454 -7.60 38.55 -3.06
N SER A 455 -8.50 39.52 -2.99
CA SER A 455 -8.35 40.68 -2.15
C SER A 455 -9.72 41.19 -1.72
N TRP A 456 -9.76 41.88 -0.59
CA TRP A 456 -10.98 42.52 -0.09
C TRP A 456 -11.38 43.75 -0.92
N VAL A 457 -10.51 44.23 -1.82
CA VAL A 457 -10.80 45.34 -2.73
C VAL A 457 -11.47 44.84 -4.03
N PRO A 458 -12.44 45.57 -4.60
CA PRO A 458 -13.25 45.12 -5.74
C PRO A 458 -12.52 45.10 -7.10
N PHE A 459 -11.19 45.24 -7.14
CA PHE A 459 -10.38 45.35 -8.35
C PHE A 459 -9.32 44.24 -8.42
N THR A 460 -9.73 43.00 -8.23
CA THR A 460 -8.82 41.86 -8.39
C THR A 460 -8.70 41.46 -9.86
N SER A 461 -7.61 40.76 -10.20
CA SER A 461 -7.42 40.31 -11.58
C SER A 461 -8.50 39.30 -11.96
N SER A 462 -8.99 39.41 -13.20
CA SER A 462 -9.85 38.41 -13.83
C SER A 462 -9.07 37.38 -14.65
N ASP A 463 -7.73 37.42 -14.61
CA ASP A 463 -6.91 36.47 -15.35
C ASP A 463 -7.00 35.09 -14.73
N LYS A 464 -7.10 34.05 -15.56
CA LYS A 464 -6.98 32.67 -15.10
C LYS A 464 -5.62 32.42 -14.43
N LYS A 465 -5.62 31.91 -13.20
CA LYS A 465 -4.43 31.52 -12.45
C LYS A 465 -4.49 30.07 -11.98
N ILE A 466 -3.32 29.45 -11.81
CA ILE A 466 -3.20 28.14 -11.15
C ILE A 466 -3.31 28.36 -9.64
N VAL A 467 -4.30 27.76 -9.00
CA VAL A 467 -4.48 27.82 -7.55
C VAL A 467 -3.76 26.69 -6.82
N ARG A 468 -3.61 25.53 -7.48
CA ARG A 468 -2.93 24.36 -6.91
C ARG A 468 -2.41 23.43 -7.98
N LYS A 469 -1.18 22.93 -7.80
CA LYS A 469 -0.61 21.83 -8.58
C LYS A 469 -0.51 20.57 -7.72
N LEU A 470 -1.09 19.48 -8.18
CA LEU A 470 -1.16 18.17 -7.53
C LEU A 470 -0.36 17.18 -8.37
N LYS A 471 0.64 16.52 -7.79
CA LYS A 471 1.43 15.49 -8.47
C LYS A 471 0.64 14.19 -8.58
N ILE A 472 0.83 13.44 -9.66
CA ILE A 472 0.33 12.07 -9.90
C ILE A 472 1.54 11.18 -10.20
N ALA A 473 1.64 10.04 -9.52
CA ALA A 473 2.62 9.00 -9.82
C ALA A 473 1.97 7.83 -10.57
N PRO A 474 2.71 7.07 -11.39
CA PRO A 474 2.19 5.85 -12.01
C PRO A 474 1.67 4.83 -10.99
N THR A 475 2.22 4.82 -9.78
CA THR A 475 1.80 3.97 -8.66
C THR A 475 0.50 4.42 -7.99
N ASP A 476 0.00 5.62 -8.29
CA ASP A 476 -1.26 6.14 -7.73
C ASP A 476 -2.50 5.57 -8.45
N TRP A 477 -2.30 4.89 -9.59
CA TRP A 477 -3.39 4.33 -10.38
C TRP A 477 -3.80 2.93 -9.90
N ASP A 478 -5.04 2.80 -9.47
CA ASP A 478 -5.67 1.52 -9.16
C ASP A 478 -6.15 0.87 -10.45
N VAL A 479 -5.75 -0.38 -10.70
CA VAL A 479 -6.22 -1.16 -11.87
C VAL A 479 -7.37 -2.08 -11.47
N SER A 480 -8.43 -2.10 -12.28
CA SER A 480 -9.60 -2.95 -12.11
C SER A 480 -9.95 -3.66 -13.43
N PRO A 481 -10.02 -5.00 -13.45
CA PRO A 481 -9.75 -5.94 -12.35
C PRO A 481 -8.26 -6.00 -12.01
N LEU A 482 -7.92 -6.50 -10.81
CA LEU A 482 -6.53 -6.63 -10.36
C LEU A 482 -5.69 -7.56 -11.24
N CYS A 483 -6.31 -8.61 -11.78
CA CYS A 483 -5.66 -9.59 -12.66
C CYS A 483 -6.60 -10.03 -13.78
N VAL A 484 -6.01 -10.54 -14.86
CA VAL A 484 -6.74 -11.08 -16.02
C VAL A 484 -7.25 -12.49 -15.70
N PHE A 485 -6.42 -13.27 -15.00
CA PHE A 485 -6.59 -14.70 -14.87
C PHE A 485 -6.79 -15.09 -13.41
N ILE A 486 -7.75 -15.98 -13.17
CA ILE A 486 -8.05 -16.51 -11.83
C ILE A 486 -7.80 -18.01 -11.79
N LYS A 487 -7.23 -18.48 -10.68
CA LYS A 487 -7.02 -19.91 -10.41
C LYS A 487 -8.00 -20.49 -9.41
N ASN A 488 -8.64 -19.64 -8.60
CA ASN A 488 -9.69 -20.05 -7.67
C ASN A 488 -10.88 -19.10 -7.79
N LEU A 489 -12.09 -19.65 -7.66
CA LEU A 489 -13.33 -18.90 -7.57
C LEU A 489 -14.19 -19.54 -6.49
N LYS A 490 -14.73 -18.72 -5.59
CA LYS A 490 -15.62 -19.12 -4.50
C LYS A 490 -16.88 -18.28 -4.58
N TYR A 491 -18.03 -18.88 -4.34
CA TYR A 491 -19.28 -18.14 -4.19
C TYR A 491 -19.74 -18.14 -2.74
N SER A 492 -20.51 -17.13 -2.36
CA SER A 492 -21.32 -17.12 -1.14
C SER A 492 -22.73 -16.65 -1.50
N PHE A 493 -23.72 -17.49 -1.21
CA PHE A 493 -25.14 -17.28 -1.50
C PHE A 493 -25.92 -17.25 -0.18
N LYS A 494 -26.92 -16.38 -0.09
CA LYS A 494 -27.76 -16.23 1.09
C LYS A 494 -29.23 -15.97 0.71
N LEU A 495 -30.15 -16.72 1.33
CA LEU A 495 -31.58 -16.43 1.31
C LEU A 495 -31.95 -15.42 2.40
N GLY A 496 -33.04 -14.68 2.17
CA GLY A 496 -33.59 -13.74 3.13
C GLY A 496 -34.14 -14.41 4.39
N ASP A 497 -34.51 -13.58 5.36
CA ASP A 497 -35.06 -13.92 6.68
C ASP A 497 -36.59 -13.76 6.77
N ASP A 498 -37.23 -13.27 5.70
CA ASP A 498 -38.68 -13.11 5.66
C ASP A 498 -39.43 -14.45 5.81
N TRP A 499 -40.66 -14.37 6.31
CA TRP A 499 -41.55 -15.52 6.38
C TRP A 499 -41.80 -16.07 4.96
N PHE A 500 -41.54 -17.36 4.74
CA PHE A 500 -41.60 -18.06 3.43
C PHE A 500 -40.50 -17.69 2.44
N SER A 501 -39.36 -17.16 2.89
CA SER A 501 -38.20 -16.86 2.03
C SER A 501 -37.37 -18.07 1.56
N GLY A 502 -37.68 -19.27 2.08
CA GLY A 502 -37.06 -20.53 1.66
C GLY A 502 -37.36 -20.87 0.20
N ALA A 503 -36.60 -21.81 -0.36
CA ALA A 503 -36.77 -22.27 -1.73
C ALA A 503 -36.97 -23.80 -1.79
N ASP A 504 -38.10 -24.22 -2.34
CA ASP A 504 -38.49 -25.61 -2.57
C ASP A 504 -37.90 -26.10 -3.89
N GLY A 505 -37.06 -27.15 -3.81
CA GLY A 505 -36.38 -27.70 -4.97
C GLY A 505 -34.97 -27.15 -5.21
N PRO A 506 -34.33 -27.55 -6.33
CA PRO A 506 -32.95 -27.22 -6.61
C PRO A 506 -32.75 -25.77 -7.05
N LEU A 507 -31.95 -25.02 -6.28
CA LEU A 507 -31.39 -23.75 -6.72
C LEU A 507 -30.00 -23.97 -7.34
N SER A 508 -29.74 -23.24 -8.40
CA SER A 508 -28.46 -23.31 -9.12
C SER A 508 -28.16 -22.01 -9.82
N PHE A 509 -26.91 -21.83 -10.24
CA PHE A 509 -26.51 -20.66 -11.01
C PHE A 509 -25.56 -21.02 -12.13
N LYS A 510 -25.43 -20.12 -13.10
CA LYS A 510 -24.40 -20.11 -14.12
C LYS A 510 -23.68 -18.77 -14.07
N ILE A 511 -22.36 -18.77 -14.20
CA ILE A 511 -21.55 -17.55 -14.19
C ILE A 511 -20.65 -17.52 -15.44
N GLY A 512 -20.84 -16.53 -16.31
CA GLY A 512 -20.26 -16.50 -17.65
C GLY A 512 -20.68 -17.70 -18.49
N GLU A 513 -19.71 -18.32 -19.17
CA GLU A 513 -19.92 -19.51 -20.00
C GLU A 513 -19.85 -20.83 -19.23
N SER A 514 -19.94 -20.79 -17.89
CA SER A 514 -19.81 -21.97 -17.04
C SER A 514 -20.89 -23.03 -17.28
N LYS A 515 -20.62 -24.26 -16.85
CA LYS A 515 -21.71 -25.21 -16.54
C LYS A 515 -22.52 -24.70 -15.34
N GLN A 516 -23.75 -25.19 -15.23
CA GLN A 516 -24.63 -24.88 -14.10
C GLN A 516 -24.10 -25.49 -12.81
N ILE A 517 -24.01 -24.67 -11.75
CA ILE A 517 -23.52 -25.04 -10.41
C ILE A 517 -24.72 -25.11 -9.47
N ILE A 518 -24.89 -26.25 -8.80
CA ILE A 518 -25.98 -26.46 -7.85
C ILE A 518 -25.62 -25.81 -6.51
N ILE A 519 -26.48 -24.92 -6.02
CA ILE A 519 -26.34 -24.28 -4.71
C ILE A 519 -26.81 -25.23 -3.61
N GLY A 520 -27.98 -25.85 -3.82
CA GLY A 520 -28.61 -26.74 -2.88
C GLY A 520 -30.03 -27.12 -3.32
N LYS A 521 -30.69 -27.94 -2.51
CA LYS A 521 -32.10 -28.32 -2.67
C LYS A 521 -32.82 -28.05 -1.36
N ASP A 522 -34.09 -27.65 -1.45
CA ASP A 522 -34.99 -27.47 -0.30
C ASP A 522 -34.32 -26.60 0.78
N LEU A 523 -33.92 -25.40 0.35
CA LEU A 523 -33.12 -24.48 1.14
C LEU A 523 -34.04 -23.69 2.09
N PRO A 524 -33.90 -23.83 3.43
CA PRO A 524 -34.75 -23.10 4.35
C PRO A 524 -34.45 -21.60 4.32
N THR A 525 -35.39 -20.82 4.88
CA THR A 525 -35.20 -19.41 5.24
C THR A 525 -33.84 -19.20 5.95
N GLU A 526 -33.20 -18.06 5.70
CA GLU A 526 -31.87 -17.68 6.19
C GLU A 526 -30.70 -18.60 5.77
N SER A 527 -30.95 -19.61 4.93
CA SER A 527 -29.88 -20.52 4.54
C SER A 527 -28.77 -19.78 3.80
N SER A 528 -27.54 -20.12 4.18
CA SER A 528 -26.34 -19.68 3.51
C SER A 528 -25.58 -20.88 2.95
N ARG A 529 -24.99 -20.69 1.76
CA ARG A 529 -24.16 -21.68 1.10
C ARG A 529 -22.94 -20.98 0.53
N SER A 530 -21.76 -21.55 0.78
CA SER A 530 -20.53 -21.12 0.14
C SER A 530 -19.71 -22.34 -0.24
N ALA A 531 -19.06 -22.28 -1.39
CA ALA A 531 -18.17 -23.33 -1.86
C ALA A 531 -17.19 -22.79 -2.90
N TYR A 532 -16.04 -23.45 -2.99
CA TYR A 532 -15.11 -23.27 -4.10
C TYR A 532 -15.67 -23.94 -5.36
N ILE A 533 -15.48 -23.28 -6.49
CA ILE A 533 -15.86 -23.74 -7.82
C ILE A 533 -14.64 -24.42 -8.43
N ASP A 534 -14.77 -25.70 -8.76
CA ASP A 534 -13.79 -26.43 -9.57
C ASP A 534 -13.81 -25.88 -11.00
N LEU A 535 -12.86 -24.98 -11.29
CA LEU A 535 -12.77 -24.28 -12.58
C LEU A 535 -12.63 -25.28 -13.74
N LYS A 536 -11.84 -26.35 -13.56
CA LYS A 536 -11.63 -27.36 -14.60
C LYS A 536 -12.93 -28.08 -14.94
N LYS A 537 -13.69 -28.49 -13.93
CA LYS A 537 -14.96 -29.19 -14.12
C LYS A 537 -16.02 -28.29 -14.76
N VAL A 538 -16.06 -27.02 -14.35
CA VAL A 538 -17.14 -26.08 -14.63
C VAL A 538 -16.90 -25.27 -15.91
N PHE A 539 -15.67 -24.81 -16.14
CA PHE A 539 -15.26 -24.03 -17.32
C PHE A 539 -14.43 -24.85 -18.32
N GLY A 540 -13.94 -26.03 -17.94
CA GLY A 540 -13.02 -26.81 -18.78
C GLY A 540 -11.57 -26.34 -18.72
N LYS A 541 -11.23 -25.40 -17.82
CA LYS A 541 -9.91 -24.78 -17.71
C LYS A 541 -9.50 -24.69 -16.23
N ASP A 542 -8.22 -24.93 -15.92
CA ASP A 542 -7.69 -24.74 -14.56
C ASP A 542 -7.52 -23.26 -14.20
N ILE A 543 -7.44 -22.38 -15.21
CA ILE A 543 -7.34 -20.94 -15.10
C ILE A 543 -8.41 -20.31 -15.99
N VAL A 544 -9.14 -19.32 -15.48
CA VAL A 544 -10.22 -18.64 -16.19
C VAL A 544 -9.88 -17.17 -16.40
N ASP A 545 -10.13 -16.67 -17.61
CA ASP A 545 -10.03 -15.24 -17.89
C ASP A 545 -11.27 -14.55 -17.30
N ILE A 546 -11.05 -13.56 -16.43
CA ILE A 546 -12.13 -12.83 -15.76
C ILE A 546 -13.05 -12.11 -16.77
N ARG A 547 -12.55 -11.82 -17.97
CA ARG A 547 -13.31 -11.20 -19.07
C ARG A 547 -14.29 -12.17 -19.74
N ASP A 548 -14.11 -13.48 -19.54
CA ASP A 548 -15.07 -14.51 -19.97
C ASP A 548 -16.26 -14.61 -19.00
N ILE A 549 -16.15 -14.02 -17.81
CA ILE A 549 -17.19 -14.00 -16.78
C ILE A 549 -18.09 -12.77 -16.97
N LYS A 550 -18.96 -12.82 -17.98
CA LYS A 550 -19.78 -11.67 -18.44
C LYS A 550 -21.19 -11.58 -17.85
N SER A 551 -21.66 -12.64 -17.20
CA SER A 551 -23.03 -12.71 -16.71
C SER A 551 -23.19 -13.61 -15.49
N LEU A 552 -24.25 -13.36 -14.72
CA LEU A 552 -24.74 -14.25 -13.68
C LEU A 552 -26.20 -14.60 -14.01
N GLU A 553 -26.51 -15.89 -14.04
CA GLU A 553 -27.87 -16.39 -14.19
C GLU A 553 -28.23 -17.28 -12.99
N LEU A 554 -29.37 -17.03 -12.34
CA LEU A 554 -29.91 -17.93 -11.32
C LEU A 554 -31.06 -18.74 -11.89
N PHE A 555 -31.14 -20.00 -11.48
CA PHE A 555 -32.16 -20.94 -11.91
C PHE A 555 -32.84 -21.58 -10.72
N ASP A 556 -34.14 -21.72 -10.87
CA ASP A 556 -35.04 -22.35 -9.91
C ASP A 556 -35.78 -23.47 -10.64
N GLN A 557 -35.56 -24.70 -10.18
CA GLN A 557 -36.13 -25.90 -10.78
C GLN A 557 -37.25 -26.44 -9.89
N ALA A 558 -38.44 -26.63 -10.48
CA ALA A 558 -39.55 -27.22 -9.77
C ALA A 558 -39.22 -28.67 -9.36
N ARG A 559 -39.59 -29.06 -8.13
CA ARG A 559 -39.40 -30.42 -7.59
C ARG A 559 -40.03 -31.50 -8.48
N SER A 560 -41.11 -31.18 -9.17
CA SER A 560 -41.71 -32.03 -10.21
C SER A 560 -42.36 -31.17 -11.29
N LYS A 561 -42.62 -31.76 -12.47
CA LYS A 561 -43.35 -31.10 -13.56
C LYS A 561 -44.75 -30.59 -13.17
N LYS A 562 -45.32 -31.10 -12.07
CA LYS A 562 -46.67 -30.74 -11.58
C LYS A 562 -46.63 -29.85 -10.34
N ALA A 563 -45.49 -29.67 -9.69
CA ALA A 563 -45.37 -28.82 -8.52
C ALA A 563 -45.37 -27.35 -8.95
N LYS A 564 -46.16 -26.52 -8.27
CA LYS A 564 -45.99 -25.07 -8.35
C LYS A 564 -44.63 -24.72 -7.75
N ARG A 565 -43.91 -23.81 -8.39
CA ARG A 565 -42.72 -23.20 -7.77
C ARG A 565 -43.19 -22.33 -6.62
N ASP A 566 -42.48 -22.42 -5.51
CA ASP A 566 -42.65 -21.51 -4.39
C ASP A 566 -41.94 -20.19 -4.69
N GLU A 567 -42.23 -19.21 -3.85
CA GLU A 567 -41.56 -17.92 -3.88
C GLU A 567 -40.42 -17.96 -2.89
N TRP A 568 -39.29 -17.36 -3.25
CA TRP A 568 -38.12 -17.32 -2.38
C TRP A 568 -37.45 -15.95 -2.46
N LEU A 569 -36.79 -15.55 -1.38
CA LEU A 569 -36.17 -14.23 -1.27
C LEU A 569 -34.65 -14.35 -1.39
N LEU A 570 -34.08 -13.79 -2.46
CA LEU A 570 -32.63 -13.65 -2.58
C LEU A 570 -32.16 -12.49 -1.70
N GLN A 571 -31.40 -12.79 -0.64
CA GLN A 571 -30.67 -11.74 0.07
C GLN A 571 -29.48 -11.27 -0.76
N GLY A 572 -28.70 -12.22 -1.28
CA GLY A 572 -27.64 -11.91 -2.23
C GLY A 572 -26.72 -13.07 -2.58
N ILE A 573 -25.87 -12.82 -3.57
CA ILE A 573 -24.80 -13.71 -4.01
C ILE A 573 -23.55 -12.90 -4.32
N GLN A 574 -22.40 -13.35 -3.83
CA GLN A 574 -21.11 -12.72 -4.06
C GLN A 574 -20.08 -13.76 -4.50
N PHE A 575 -19.03 -13.29 -5.18
CA PHE A 575 -17.92 -14.13 -5.61
C PHE A 575 -16.60 -13.58 -5.11
N GLU A 576 -15.70 -14.48 -4.75
CA GLU A 576 -14.32 -14.22 -4.36
C GLU A 576 -13.43 -14.99 -5.32
N ALA A 577 -12.40 -14.36 -5.86
CA ALA A 577 -11.46 -15.00 -6.77
C ALA A 577 -10.02 -14.72 -6.33
N ILE A 578 -9.13 -15.67 -6.61
CA ILE A 578 -7.69 -15.53 -6.39
C ILE A 578 -7.00 -15.46 -7.75
N CYS A 579 -6.19 -14.42 -7.92
CA CYS A 579 -5.39 -14.19 -9.11
C CYS A 579 -4.40 -15.34 -9.35
N ALA A 580 -4.24 -15.72 -10.62
CA ALA A 580 -3.31 -16.77 -11.00
C ALA A 580 -1.85 -16.37 -10.67
N ASP A 581 -1.52 -15.09 -10.90
CA ASP A 581 -0.14 -14.59 -11.01
C ASP A 581 0.48 -14.20 -9.66
N ASP A 582 -0.28 -13.60 -8.73
CA ASP A 582 0.27 -12.95 -7.54
C ASP A 582 -0.47 -13.26 -6.23
N ASP A 583 -1.30 -14.31 -6.22
CA ASP A 583 -2.14 -14.71 -5.08
C ASP A 583 -3.01 -13.58 -4.50
N LYS A 584 -3.23 -12.47 -5.20
CA LYS A 584 -4.13 -11.42 -4.72
C LYS A 584 -5.58 -11.85 -4.84
N GLY A 585 -6.39 -11.38 -3.89
CA GLY A 585 -7.83 -11.61 -3.86
C GLY A 585 -8.60 -10.49 -4.55
N MET A 586 -9.66 -10.84 -5.26
CA MET A 586 -10.68 -9.90 -5.72
C MET A 586 -12.09 -10.44 -5.47
N ALA A 587 -13.07 -9.55 -5.41
CA ALA A 587 -14.44 -9.92 -5.13
C ALA A 587 -15.43 -9.19 -6.05
N LEU A 588 -16.46 -9.93 -6.46
CA LEU A 588 -17.63 -9.42 -7.16
C LEU A 588 -18.80 -9.34 -6.15
N LYS A 589 -19.05 -8.14 -5.62
CA LYS A 589 -20.08 -7.87 -4.60
C LYS A 589 -21.36 -7.22 -5.15
N LYS A 590 -21.41 -6.94 -6.46
CA LYS A 590 -22.53 -6.29 -7.16
C LYS A 590 -23.91 -6.92 -6.89
N PHE A 591 -23.94 -8.23 -6.65
CA PHE A 591 -25.17 -8.99 -6.38
C PHE A 591 -25.31 -9.41 -4.91
N GLY A 592 -24.43 -8.94 -4.02
CA GLY A 592 -24.39 -9.36 -2.62
C GLY A 592 -25.53 -8.82 -1.75
N ASN A 593 -26.22 -7.76 -2.19
CA ASN A 593 -27.32 -7.10 -1.47
C ASN A 593 -28.49 -6.82 -2.42
N LYS A 594 -29.22 -7.85 -2.85
CA LYS A 594 -30.34 -7.70 -3.80
C LYS A 594 -31.71 -7.62 -3.14
N HIS A 595 -31.95 -8.38 -2.07
CA HIS A 595 -33.23 -8.42 -1.33
C HIS A 595 -34.46 -8.46 -2.27
N GLN A 596 -34.53 -9.48 -3.13
CA GLN A 596 -35.55 -9.59 -4.18
C GLN A 596 -36.23 -10.96 -4.19
N TRP A 597 -37.56 -10.96 -4.27
CA TRP A 597 -38.38 -12.18 -4.40
C TRP A 597 -38.37 -12.74 -5.82
N PHE A 598 -38.20 -14.05 -5.94
CA PHE A 598 -38.27 -14.84 -7.18
C PHE A 598 -39.31 -15.97 -7.04
N GLY A 599 -39.61 -16.69 -8.13
CA GLY A 599 -40.48 -17.89 -8.10
C GLY A 599 -41.90 -17.73 -8.67
N LYS A 600 -42.45 -16.50 -8.76
CA LYS A 600 -43.82 -16.26 -9.29
C LYS A 600 -44.03 -16.58 -10.77
N HIS A 601 -42.98 -16.57 -11.60
CA HIS A 601 -43.15 -16.64 -13.05
C HIS A 601 -42.97 -18.06 -13.64
N PRO A 602 -43.93 -18.54 -14.46
CA PRO A 602 -43.96 -19.90 -15.01
C PRO A 602 -42.99 -20.11 -16.19
N GLN A 603 -41.85 -19.41 -16.24
CA GLN A 603 -40.83 -19.75 -17.23
C GLN A 603 -40.22 -21.09 -16.84
N ALA A 604 -40.83 -22.16 -17.34
CA ALA A 604 -40.60 -23.54 -16.90
C ALA A 604 -39.13 -23.98 -17.04
N ASN A 605 -38.30 -23.28 -17.82
CA ASN A 605 -36.89 -23.60 -18.02
C ASN A 605 -35.96 -22.38 -18.13
N GLY A 606 -36.42 -21.18 -17.72
CA GLY A 606 -35.65 -19.94 -17.84
C GLY A 606 -34.84 -19.60 -16.59
N ALA A 607 -33.82 -18.74 -16.74
CA ALA A 607 -33.18 -18.09 -15.61
C ALA A 607 -34.18 -17.14 -14.93
N VAL A 608 -34.33 -17.25 -13.61
CA VAL A 608 -35.20 -16.36 -12.82
C VAL A 608 -34.54 -15.02 -12.52
N PHE A 609 -33.21 -14.96 -12.60
CA PHE A 609 -32.41 -13.74 -12.49
C PHE A 609 -31.33 -13.74 -13.57
N ARG A 610 -31.06 -12.57 -14.15
CA ARG A 610 -29.93 -12.31 -15.02
C ARG A 610 -29.26 -11.00 -14.62
N GLY A 611 -27.95 -11.04 -14.41
CA GLY A 611 -27.13 -9.87 -14.13
C GLY A 611 -25.94 -9.81 -15.07
N GLU A 612 -25.65 -8.63 -15.62
CA GLU A 612 -24.43 -8.38 -16.38
C GLU A 612 -23.24 -8.18 -15.44
N ILE A 613 -22.11 -8.77 -15.80
CA ILE A 613 -20.83 -8.62 -15.12
C ILE A 613 -19.85 -8.00 -16.11
N VAL A 614 -19.24 -6.89 -15.70
CA VAL A 614 -18.09 -6.32 -16.40
C VAL A 614 -16.82 -6.50 -15.56
N PRO A 615 -15.63 -6.57 -16.17
CA PRO A 615 -14.38 -6.73 -15.43
C PRO A 615 -14.17 -5.72 -14.30
N SER A 616 -14.63 -4.47 -14.48
CA SER A 616 -14.53 -3.42 -13.47
C SER A 616 -15.46 -3.60 -12.26
N ASP A 617 -16.40 -4.55 -12.29
CA ASP A 617 -17.20 -4.95 -11.13
C ASP A 617 -16.39 -5.72 -10.08
N TRP A 618 -15.22 -6.25 -10.45
CA TRP A 618 -14.31 -6.97 -9.57
C TRP A 618 -13.38 -5.99 -8.83
N LYS A 619 -13.46 -6.01 -7.50
CA LYS A 619 -12.70 -5.12 -6.61
C LYS A 619 -11.70 -5.89 -5.77
N GLU A 620 -10.61 -5.25 -5.39
CA GLU A 620 -9.63 -5.85 -4.48
C GLU A 620 -10.28 -6.33 -3.18
N MET A 621 -9.83 -7.49 -2.72
CA MET A 621 -10.20 -8.07 -1.44
C MET A 621 -8.92 -8.45 -0.70
N LYS A 622 -8.83 -8.02 0.57
CA LYS A 622 -7.81 -8.53 1.47
C LYS A 622 -8.09 -10.01 1.75
N LEU A 623 -7.19 -10.88 1.31
CA LEU A 623 -7.27 -12.28 1.66
C LEU A 623 -7.07 -12.46 3.16
N ASN A 624 -7.87 -13.32 3.76
CA ASN A 624 -7.66 -13.75 5.12
C ASN A 624 -6.51 -14.78 5.11
N PRO A 625 -5.36 -14.51 5.74
CA PRO A 625 -4.19 -15.40 5.70
C PRO A 625 -4.45 -16.79 6.31
N TYR A 626 -5.54 -16.98 7.04
CA TYR A 626 -5.89 -18.23 7.71
C TYR A 626 -6.72 -19.22 6.87
N HIS A 627 -6.95 -18.96 5.58
CA HIS A 627 -7.87 -19.77 4.74
C HIS A 627 -7.22 -20.61 3.63
N TYR A 628 -5.90 -20.79 3.66
CA TYR A 628 -5.17 -21.67 2.74
C TYR A 628 -4.88 -23.06 3.31
#